data_AF-A0A4Q3VKK3-F1
#
_entry.id   AF-A0A4Q3VKK3-F1
#
_cell.length_a   1.000
_cell.length_b   1.000
_cell.length_c   1.000
_cell.angle_alpha   90.00
_cell.angle_beta   90.00
_cell.angle_gamma   90.00
#
_symmetry.space_group_name_H-M   'P 1'
#
loop_
_entity.id
_entity.type
_entity.pdbx_description
1 polymer ?
#
loop_
_entity_poly.entity_id
_entity_poly.type
_entity_poly.pdbx_seq_one_letter_code
_entity_poly.pdbx_strand_id
1 'polypeptide(L)' 'MERLNSEGIRQDELLYALKTRRTVQTARRIDSCLLCRRHYVNEAGLCDICYAQLEGEEAKLAERWLSGIGP' A
#
# COMPACT_ATOMS: atom_id res chain seq x y z
N MET A 1 15.52 -5.75 -8.57
CA MET A 1 14.20 -5.82 -9.23
C MET A 1 13.83 -4.40 -9.62
N GLU A 2 13.82 -4.08 -10.91
CA GLU A 2 13.49 -2.75 -11.42
C GLU A 2 12.01 -2.43 -11.15
N ARG A 3 11.76 -1.18 -10.73
CA ARG A 3 10.41 -0.71 -10.36
C ARG A 3 9.51 -0.78 -11.59
N LEU A 4 8.35 -1.41 -11.47
CA LEU A 4 7.35 -1.44 -12.56
C LEU A 4 6.74 -0.05 -12.83
N ASN A 5 6.90 0.92 -11.91
CA ASN A 5 6.50 2.32 -12.10
C ASN A 5 7.29 3.26 -11.16
N SER A 6 7.82 4.37 -11.67
CA SER A 6 8.62 5.34 -10.91
C SER A 6 7.80 6.39 -10.14
N GLU A 7 6.48 6.45 -10.38
CA GLU A 7 5.58 7.46 -9.78
C GLU A 7 4.94 7.05 -8.45
N GLY A 8 5.05 5.77 -8.05
CA GLY A 8 4.66 5.34 -6.70
C GLY A 8 5.75 5.61 -5.66
N ILE A 9 5.40 5.44 -4.38
CA ILE A 9 6.40 5.49 -3.30
C ILE A 9 7.38 4.32 -3.44
N ARG A 10 8.53 4.43 -2.80
CA ARG A 10 9.48 3.32 -2.78
C ARG A 10 9.04 2.25 -1.78
N GLN A 11 9.48 1.01 -1.99
CA GLN A 11 9.16 -0.09 -1.07
C GLN A 11 9.64 0.20 0.35
N ASP A 12 10.84 0.77 0.51
CA ASP A 12 11.39 1.16 1.81
C ASP A 12 10.61 2.27 2.53
N GLU A 13 9.75 2.99 1.81
CA GLU A 13 8.85 4.01 2.37
C GLU A 13 7.47 3.44 2.71
N LEU A 14 7.16 2.21 2.27
CA LEU A 14 5.83 1.63 2.41
C LEU A 14 5.42 1.47 3.87
N LEU A 15 6.31 0.97 4.71
CA LEU A 15 6.04 0.81 6.13
C LEU A 15 5.63 2.13 6.79
N TYR A 16 6.28 3.24 6.42
CA TYR A 16 5.93 4.57 6.89
C TYR A 16 4.59 5.06 6.31
N ALA A 17 4.36 4.83 5.01
CA ALA A 17 3.12 5.20 4.34
C ALA A 17 1.90 4.46 4.94
N LEU A 18 2.02 3.16 5.21
CA LEU A 18 0.98 2.35 5.85
C LEU A 18 0.69 2.80 7.29
N LYS A 19 1.68 3.33 8.02
CA LYS A 19 1.46 3.96 9.34
C LYS A 19 0.74 5.30 9.25
N THR A 20 0.78 5.93 8.09
CA THR A 20 0.19 7.26 7.87
C THR A 20 -1.23 7.12 7.32
N ARG A 21 -2.23 7.20 8.21
CA ARG A 21 -3.66 7.05 7.86
C ARG A 21 -4.10 7.89 6.66
N ARG A 22 -3.64 9.14 6.57
CA ARG A 22 -3.96 10.04 5.46
C ARG A 22 -3.46 9.51 4.11
N THR A 23 -2.27 8.91 4.09
CA THR A 23 -1.65 8.37 2.86
C THR A 23 -2.47 7.21 2.31
N VAL A 24 -2.80 6.24 3.15
CA VAL A 24 -3.65 5.09 2.77
C VAL A 24 -5.04 5.55 2.33
N GLN A 25 -5.67 6.46 3.08
CA GLN A 25 -6.99 7.00 2.72
C GLN A 25 -6.97 7.75 1.38
N THR A 26 -5.90 8.50 1.11
CA THR A 26 -5.75 9.22 -0.17
C THR A 26 -5.63 8.23 -1.32
N ALA A 27 -4.76 7.22 -1.19
CA ALA A 27 -4.58 6.17 -2.19
C ALA A 27 -5.89 5.42 -2.49
N ARG A 28 -6.67 5.09 -1.45
CA ARG A 28 -8.00 4.48 -1.60
C ARG A 28 -9.00 5.42 -2.28
N ARG A 29 -9.04 6.69 -1.87
CA ARG A 29 -9.99 7.67 -2.41
C ARG A 29 -9.79 7.89 -3.91
N ILE A 30 -8.55 7.89 -4.37
CA ILE A 30 -8.21 8.05 -5.80
C ILE A 30 -8.05 6.71 -6.53
N ASP A 31 -8.37 5.59 -5.85
CA ASP A 31 -8.18 4.22 -6.31
C ASP A 31 -6.84 4.00 -7.03
N SER A 32 -5.72 4.23 -6.34
CA SER A 32 -4.41 4.11 -6.95
C SER A 32 -3.36 3.62 -5.97
N CYS A 33 -2.70 2.53 -6.35
CA CYS A 33 -1.73 1.79 -5.54
C CYS A 33 -0.59 2.71 -5.08
N LEU A 34 -0.24 2.62 -3.79
CA LEU A 34 0.87 3.37 -3.21
C LEU A 34 2.20 3.10 -3.95
N LEU A 35 2.46 1.85 -4.34
CA LEU A 35 3.75 1.43 -4.91
C LEU A 35 3.85 1.56 -6.42
N CYS A 36 2.79 1.22 -7.15
CA CYS A 36 2.85 1.10 -8.62
C CYS A 36 1.80 1.95 -9.35
N ARG A 37 0.95 2.68 -8.61
CA ARG A 37 -0.15 3.53 -9.11
C ARG A 37 -1.26 2.79 -9.87
N ARG A 38 -1.21 1.47 -9.98
CA ARG A 38 -2.29 0.64 -10.54
C ARG A 38 -3.60 0.86 -9.78
N HIS A 39 -4.71 0.87 -10.51
CA HIS A 39 -6.06 0.92 -9.96
C HIS A 39 -6.48 -0.38 -9.25
N TYR A 40 -7.68 -0.38 -8.66
CA TYR A 40 -8.26 -1.49 -7.92
C TYR A 40 -7.47 -1.83 -6.65
N VAL A 41 -7.38 -0.88 -5.73
CA VAL A 41 -6.66 -1.04 -4.46
C VAL A 41 -7.55 -1.60 -3.34
N ASN A 42 -6.93 -2.35 -2.43
CA ASN A 42 -7.53 -2.82 -1.19
C ASN A 42 -7.57 -1.72 -0.10
N GLU A 43 -8.00 -2.10 1.10
CA GLU A 43 -8.12 -1.23 2.27
C GLU A 43 -6.77 -0.68 2.78
N ALA A 44 -5.66 -1.27 2.38
CA ALA A 44 -4.30 -0.79 2.64
C ALA A 44 -3.78 0.14 1.52
N GLY A 45 -4.57 0.41 0.48
CA GLY A 45 -4.15 1.26 -0.64
C GLY A 45 -3.17 0.56 -1.59
N LEU A 46 -3.22 -0.77 -1.67
CA LEU A 46 -2.35 -1.59 -2.52
C LEU A 46 -3.18 -2.42 -3.50
N CYS A 47 -2.69 -2.59 -4.73
CA CYS A 47 -3.28 -3.56 -5.66
C CYS A 47 -2.93 -5.00 -5.24
N ASP A 48 -3.66 -5.96 -5.81
CA ASP A 48 -3.45 -7.41 -5.67
C ASP A 48 -1.97 -7.85 -5.81
N ILE A 49 -1.28 -7.38 -6.85
CA ILE A 49 0.10 -7.76 -7.16
C ILE A 49 1.08 -7.23 -6.09
N CYS A 50 0.92 -5.97 -5.69
CA CYS A 50 1.79 -5.34 -4.70
C CYS A 50 1.53 -5.88 -3.30
N TYR A 51 0.27 -6.20 -2.98
CA TYR A 51 -0.10 -6.81 -1.72
C TYR A 51 0.47 -8.23 -1.57
N ALA A 52 0.46 -9.04 -2.64
CA ALA A 52 1.00 -10.40 -2.62
C ALA A 52 2.53 -10.47 -2.42
N GLN A 53 3.23 -9.35 -2.58
CA GLN A 53 4.69 -9.24 -2.42
C GLN A 53 5.11 -8.70 -1.05
N LEU A 54 4.16 -8.42 -0.16
CA LEU A 54 4.48 -7.91 1.17
C LEU A 54 5.06 -8.99 2.06
N GLU A 55 6.05 -8.61 2.86
CA GLU A 55 6.68 -9.49 3.84
C GLU A 55 6.82 -8.77 5.19
N GLY A 56 7.01 -9.57 6.26
CA GLY A 56 7.34 -9.06 7.59
C GLY A 56 6.34 -8.05 8.15
N GLU A 57 6.83 -6.89 8.58
CA GLU A 57 6.03 -5.85 9.22
C GLU A 57 5.06 -5.15 8.26
N GLU A 58 5.38 -5.07 6.96
CA GLU A 58 4.52 -4.45 5.96
C GLU A 58 3.24 -5.27 5.78
N ALA A 59 3.39 -6.60 5.69
CA ALA A 59 2.27 -7.54 5.58
C ALA A 59 1.33 -7.43 6.79
N LYS A 60 1.88 -7.49 8.02
CA LYS A 60 1.09 -7.36 9.26
C LYS A 60 0.31 -6.05 9.30
N LEU A 61 0.93 -4.95 8.90
CA LEU A 61 0.29 -3.64 8.95
C LEU A 61 -0.80 -3.53 7.88
N ALA A 62 -0.57 -4.08 6.68
CA ALA A 62 -1.57 -4.18 5.63
C ALA A 62 -2.77 -5.04 6.07
N GLU A 63 -2.56 -6.19 6.72
CA GLU A 63 -3.64 -7.03 7.26
C GLU A 63 -4.51 -6.29 8.28
N ARG A 64 -3.91 -5.45 9.14
CA ARG A 64 -4.68 -4.60 10.07
C ARG A 64 -5.56 -3.58 9.34
N TRP A 65 -5.08 -3.05 8.21
CA TRP A 65 -5.89 -2.20 7.34
C TRP A 65 -7.07 -2.95 6.71
N LEU A 66 -6.84 -4.16 6.20
CA LEU A 66 -7.89 -5.03 5.66
C LEU A 66 -8.94 -5.39 6.71
N SER A 67 -8.53 -5.50 7.98
CA SER A 67 -9.42 -5.76 9.11
C SER A 67 -10.17 -4.50 9.59
N GLY A 68 -9.99 -3.35 8.93
CA GLY A 68 -10.65 -2.08 9.28
C GLY A 68 -10.08 -1.38 10.52
N ILE A 69 -9.00 -1.89 11.11
CA ILE A 69 -8.37 -1.34 12.33
C ILE A 69 -7.53 -0.11 11.95
N GLY A 70 -6.73 -0.23 10.88
CA GLY A 70 -5.70 0.75 10.53
C GLY A 70 -4.39 0.51 11.30
N PRO A 71 -3.48 1.50 11.31
CA PRO A 71 -2.12 1.34 11.82
C PRO A 71 -2.02 1.31 13.35
#